data_AF-A0A8H7CED2-F1
#
_entry.id   AF-A0A8H7CED2-F1
#
_cell.length_a   1.000
_cell.length_b   1.000
_cell.length_c   1.000
_cell.angle_alpha   90.00
_cell.angle_beta   90.00
_cell.angle_gamma   90.00
#
_symmetry.space_group_name_H-M   'P 1'
#
loop_
_entity.id
_entity.type
_entity.pdbx_description
1 polymer ?
#
loop_
_entity_poly.entity_id
_entity_poly.type
_entity_poly.pdbx_seq_one_letter_code
_entity_poly.pdbx_strand_id
1 'polypeptide(L)'
;MASTAANRIPDEIVSEILTPLLKHPDKVFSDRSKKPLLAPGYSSSTYLLVCKTWLRVSTPLLYNVVILRTTAQAEALQTVLQSNKEFGLFIKKLRVEGGFGNPMQTILKCAPNITDLFLTFFVWSSDSVRGLCSGLTLINPRRVIVVDANGWEVKLKENKQVTQLFNSLLDLIPRWDNLKIFEFPYVVRDGDKPKVVARADALASALAESPSLETLIADIAFGLPYYISRVTKAPSLKSIHFIMTVRPVSIWGPQIREAVKKDPKLEALVTYGTEGPLSVHDALILADSPPPLSLPLPSVEERRQKFGFVSHNDIPALEKLAKERGHIIEELKVDFIGEPYGPGSKSKIDRIDCAVLASFTSLTRLTWAAYERMLLTSPPPGFSALDNLQMLSINGESPSLLEIALHQRLDSLRELKLGRQILVPAAVTLLKSRAAQLTHLTALVEILRDVDVFDLCTSLNTLTVILPWTKVANKLARNALPEDFLTRSTPHNTLEKIRFEFPTLNRDEPALKHIFKHLDPASFPALKEIQLDCIKWPDSEQQARKNKWIPFSELLSPKGIKLTDSKGLGGTRHIK
;
A
#
# COMPACT_ATOMS: atom_id res chain seq x y z
N MET A 1 11.33 41.46 25.00
CA MET A 1 12.09 42.18 23.95
C MET A 1 12.14 41.47 22.58
N ALA A 2 11.74 40.20 22.41
CA ALA A 2 11.68 39.54 21.10
C ALA A 2 10.55 40.03 20.15
N SER A 3 9.62 40.86 20.63
CA SER A 3 8.43 41.31 19.88
C SER A 3 8.71 42.35 18.79
N THR A 4 9.84 43.06 18.80
CA THR A 4 10.08 44.16 17.85
C THR A 4 10.75 43.71 16.55
N ALA A 5 11.53 42.62 16.56
CA ALA A 5 12.19 42.11 15.35
C ALA A 5 11.21 41.35 14.43
N ALA A 6 10.28 40.56 14.98
CA ALA A 6 9.30 39.80 14.21
C ALA A 6 8.30 40.68 13.44
N ASN A 7 8.11 41.93 13.86
CA ASN A 7 7.20 42.88 13.18
C ASN A 7 7.80 43.50 11.90
N ARG A 8 9.06 43.18 11.54
CA ARG A 8 9.72 43.73 10.35
C ARG A 8 9.74 42.78 9.15
N ILE A 9 9.29 41.53 9.31
CA ILE A 9 9.26 40.57 8.21
C ILE A 9 7.99 40.83 7.38
N PRO A 10 8.11 41.06 6.05
CA PRO A 10 6.96 41.19 5.17
C PRO A 10 6.07 39.94 5.20
N ASP A 11 4.77 40.11 4.98
CA ASP A 11 3.79 39.02 5.05
C ASP A 11 4.07 37.92 4.04
N GLU A 12 4.61 38.26 2.88
CA GLU A 12 4.96 37.34 1.81
C GLU A 12 6.02 36.35 2.29
N ILE A 13 7.03 36.84 3.02
CA ILE A 13 8.11 36.01 3.56
C ILE A 13 7.58 35.14 4.70
N VAL A 14 6.72 35.69 5.58
CA VAL A 14 6.06 34.90 6.63
C VAL A 14 5.19 33.80 6.00
N SER A 15 4.47 34.11 4.92
CA SER A 15 3.63 33.15 4.19
C SER A 15 4.46 32.06 3.54
N GLU A 16 5.59 32.41 2.92
CA GLU A 16 6.52 31.45 2.31
C GLU A 16 7.11 30.49 3.34
N ILE A 17 7.52 30.99 4.51
CA ILE A 17 8.02 30.19 5.64
C ILE A 17 6.93 29.24 6.17
N LEU A 18 5.70 29.74 6.30
CA LEU A 18 4.60 28.99 6.92
C LEU A 18 3.91 28.01 5.97
N THR A 19 3.93 28.26 4.67
CA THR A 19 3.27 27.43 3.65
C THR A 19 3.65 25.95 3.76
N PRO A 20 4.93 25.54 3.76
CA PRO A 20 5.28 24.12 3.86
C PRO A 20 4.90 23.49 5.21
N LEU A 21 4.71 24.30 6.26
CA LEU A 21 4.39 23.84 7.61
C LEU A 21 2.87 23.68 7.84
N LEU A 22 2.05 24.52 7.18
CA LEU A 22 0.60 24.58 7.37
C LEU A 22 -0.19 23.98 6.20
N LYS A 23 0.34 24.02 4.98
CA LYS A 23 -0.37 23.57 3.78
C LYS A 23 -0.32 22.05 3.69
N HIS A 24 -1.50 21.42 3.59
CA HIS A 24 -1.60 20.02 3.25
C HIS A 24 -1.34 19.82 1.75
N PRO A 25 -0.36 18.98 1.34
CA PRO A 25 -0.15 18.65 -0.07
C PRO A 25 -1.41 18.03 -0.69
N ASP A 26 -1.70 18.33 -1.96
CA ASP A 26 -2.91 17.81 -2.62
C ASP A 26 -2.96 16.28 -2.63
N LYS A 27 -1.81 15.63 -2.78
CA LYS A 27 -1.65 14.17 -2.70
C LYS A 27 -2.09 13.60 -1.35
N VAL A 28 -1.87 14.35 -0.26
CA VAL A 28 -2.30 13.96 1.09
C VAL A 28 -3.80 14.17 1.24
N PHE A 29 -4.33 15.29 0.73
CA PHE A 29 -5.77 15.56 0.73
C PHE A 29 -6.57 14.52 -0.06
N SER A 30 -6.08 14.17 -1.25
CA SER A 30 -6.72 13.21 -2.17
C SER A 30 -6.38 11.74 -1.89
N ASP A 31 -5.57 11.45 -0.86
CA ASP A 31 -5.24 10.06 -0.51
C ASP A 31 -6.50 9.28 -0.10
N ARG A 32 -6.90 8.33 -0.96
CA ARG A 32 -8.03 7.41 -0.76
C ARG A 32 -7.66 6.22 0.12
N SER A 33 -6.38 6.07 0.48
CA SER A 33 -5.92 4.99 1.33
C SER A 33 -6.49 5.15 2.75
N LYS A 34 -6.73 4.02 3.43
CA LYS A 34 -7.15 4.01 4.84
C LYS A 34 -6.02 4.38 5.80
N LYS A 35 -4.85 4.79 5.29
CA LYS A 35 -3.73 5.12 6.16
C LYS A 35 -4.10 6.38 6.92
N PRO A 36 -3.92 6.42 8.25
CA PRO A 36 -4.04 7.66 9.00
C PRO A 36 -3.16 8.69 8.32
N LEU A 37 -3.73 9.84 7.94
CA LEU A 37 -2.91 10.96 7.52
C LEU A 37 -1.96 11.26 8.68
N LEU A 38 -0.66 11.12 8.44
CA LEU A 38 0.36 11.41 9.44
C LEU A 38 0.12 12.85 9.88
N ALA A 39 -0.18 13.04 11.17
CA ALA A 39 -0.19 14.37 11.73
C ALA A 39 1.23 14.94 11.53
N PRO A 40 1.39 16.18 11.06
CA PRO A 40 2.68 16.84 11.13
C PRO A 40 3.22 16.73 12.56
N GLY A 41 4.54 16.55 12.72
CA GLY A 41 5.16 16.29 14.03
C GLY A 41 4.92 17.38 15.10
N TYR A 42 4.35 18.52 14.70
CA TYR A 42 3.98 19.63 15.57
C TYR A 42 2.51 20.04 15.34
N SER A 43 1.83 20.47 16.41
CA SER A 43 0.50 21.06 16.32
C SER A 43 0.57 22.37 15.52
N SER A 44 -0.26 22.50 14.48
CA SER A 44 -0.36 23.70 13.65
C SER A 44 -0.75 24.95 14.44
N SER A 45 -1.42 24.78 15.60
CA SER A 45 -1.76 25.87 16.51
C SER A 45 -0.55 26.61 17.07
N THR A 46 0.61 25.96 17.16
CA THR A 46 1.84 26.54 17.73
C THR A 46 2.30 27.74 16.92
N TYR A 47 2.14 27.69 15.59
CA TYR A 47 2.54 28.78 14.69
C TYR A 47 1.63 30.00 14.83
N LEU A 48 0.38 29.82 15.24
CA LEU A 48 -0.58 30.92 15.45
C LEU A 48 -0.23 31.77 16.67
N LEU A 49 0.51 31.20 17.62
CA LEU A 49 0.81 31.82 18.92
C LEU A 49 2.14 32.60 18.94
N VAL A 50 2.87 32.66 17.82
CA VAL A 50 4.17 33.32 17.75
C VAL A 50 4.05 34.85 17.88
N CYS A 51 3.27 35.49 16.99
CA CYS A 51 2.97 36.92 17.04
C CYS A 51 1.72 37.26 16.22
N LYS A 52 1.23 38.51 16.30
CA LYS A 52 0.03 38.96 15.56
C LYS A 52 0.18 38.86 14.03
N THR A 53 1.38 39.14 13.50
CA THR A 53 1.66 38.98 12.06
C THR A 53 1.55 37.52 11.64
N TRP A 54 2.17 36.61 12.40
CA TRP A 54 2.06 35.17 12.14
C TRP A 54 0.62 34.71 12.24
N LEU A 55 -0.14 35.09 13.27
CA LEU A 55 -1.57 34.77 13.38
C LEU A 55 -2.35 35.21 12.14
N ARG A 56 -2.17 36.46 11.69
CA ARG A 56 -2.88 37.01 10.54
C ARG A 56 -2.53 36.30 9.23
N VAL A 57 -1.25 36.00 8.98
CA VAL A 57 -0.78 35.33 7.75
C VAL A 57 -1.09 33.83 7.76
N SER A 58 -0.97 33.17 8.92
CA SER A 58 -1.23 31.74 9.08
C SER A 58 -2.71 31.36 9.04
N THR A 59 -3.62 32.24 9.48
CA THR A 59 -5.04 31.91 9.58
C THR A 59 -5.63 31.49 8.22
N PRO A 60 -5.45 32.22 7.11
CA PRO A 60 -5.92 31.76 5.79
C PRO A 60 -5.27 30.46 5.34
N LEU A 61 -3.98 30.25 5.64
CA LEU A 61 -3.25 29.03 5.28
C LEU A 61 -3.77 27.80 6.04
N LEU A 62 -4.05 27.97 7.34
CA LEU A 62 -4.58 26.92 8.21
C LEU A 62 -5.98 26.50 7.78
N TYR A 63 -6.87 27.46 7.50
CA TYR A 63 -8.25 27.16 7.10
C TYR A 63 -8.37 26.74 5.63
N ASN A 64 -7.32 26.87 4.82
CA ASN A 64 -7.37 26.52 3.40
C ASN A 64 -7.84 25.09 3.14
N VAL A 65 -7.36 24.14 3.96
CA VAL A 65 -7.69 22.72 3.88
C VAL A 65 -8.20 22.24 5.25
N VAL A 66 -9.47 21.88 5.30
CA VAL A 66 -10.13 21.37 6.52
C VAL A 66 -10.38 19.88 6.38
N ILE A 67 -9.97 19.10 7.38
CA ILE A 67 -10.18 17.66 7.47
C ILE A 67 -10.97 17.33 8.74
N LEU A 68 -12.18 16.81 8.56
CA LEU A 68 -13.09 16.43 9.64
C LEU A 68 -13.18 14.91 9.74
N ARG A 69 -12.81 14.38 10.90
CA ARG A 69 -12.81 12.94 11.22
C ARG A 69 -13.68 12.59 12.43
N THR A 70 -14.01 13.57 13.25
CA THR A 70 -14.79 13.37 14.46
C THR A 70 -15.89 14.42 14.59
N THR A 71 -16.96 14.05 15.29
CA THR A 71 -18.05 14.98 15.62
C THR A 71 -17.54 16.20 16.38
N ALA A 72 -16.62 16.01 17.34
CA ALA A 72 -16.03 17.10 18.11
C ALA A 72 -15.29 18.12 17.23
N GLN A 73 -14.58 17.66 16.18
CA GLN A 73 -13.94 18.57 15.22
C GLN A 73 -14.96 19.39 14.43
N ALA A 74 -16.06 18.76 14.00
CA ALA A 74 -17.12 19.46 13.26
C ALA A 74 -17.85 20.47 14.14
N GLU A 75 -18.17 20.12 15.39
CA GLU A 75 -18.78 21.04 16.36
C GLU A 75 -17.86 22.23 16.69
N ALA A 76 -16.58 21.95 16.97
CA ALA A 76 -15.61 23.01 17.22
C ALA A 76 -15.48 23.97 16.02
N LEU A 77 -15.40 23.43 14.80
CA LEU A 77 -15.35 24.25 13.60
C LEU A 77 -16.64 25.06 13.41
N GLN A 78 -17.80 24.46 13.63
CA GLN A 78 -19.08 25.18 13.58
C GLN A 78 -19.07 26.38 14.54
N THR A 79 -18.69 26.19 15.81
CA THR A 79 -18.65 27.27 16.80
C THR A 79 -17.73 28.40 16.37
N VAL A 80 -16.56 28.06 15.82
CA VAL A 80 -15.61 29.05 15.32
C VAL A 80 -16.18 29.82 14.13
N LEU A 81 -16.79 29.14 13.15
CA LEU A 81 -17.35 29.77 11.95
C LEU A 81 -18.61 30.60 12.23
N GLN A 82 -19.39 30.23 13.25
CA GLN A 82 -20.52 31.03 13.70
C GLN A 82 -20.06 32.35 14.32
N SER A 83 -18.96 32.31 15.09
CA SER A 83 -18.38 33.48 15.74
C SER A 83 -17.57 34.34 14.77
N ASN A 84 -16.90 33.72 13.80
CA ASN A 84 -15.98 34.35 12.85
C ASN A 84 -16.26 33.86 11.42
N LYS A 85 -17.33 34.37 10.81
CA LYS A 85 -17.80 33.91 9.48
C LYS A 85 -16.75 34.09 8.38
N GLU A 86 -15.87 35.07 8.52
CA GLU A 86 -14.78 35.35 7.58
C GLU A 86 -13.81 34.17 7.43
N PHE A 87 -13.62 33.35 8.48
CA PHE A 87 -12.75 32.17 8.40
C PHE A 87 -13.29 31.11 7.43
N GLY A 88 -14.61 31.05 7.27
CA GLY A 88 -15.24 30.14 6.32
C GLY A 88 -14.90 30.49 4.87
N LEU A 89 -14.60 31.76 4.57
CA LEU A 89 -14.22 32.21 3.22
C LEU A 89 -12.82 31.70 2.81
N PHE A 90 -11.97 31.37 3.77
CA PHE A 90 -10.64 30.81 3.52
C PHE A 90 -10.68 29.31 3.20
N ILE A 91 -11.76 28.61 3.55
CA ILE A 91 -11.90 27.17 3.29
C ILE A 91 -12.08 26.93 1.79
N LYS A 92 -11.09 26.30 1.16
CA LYS A 92 -11.11 25.91 -0.26
C LYS A 92 -11.26 24.40 -0.42
N LYS A 93 -10.67 23.62 0.48
CA LYS A 93 -10.74 22.16 0.45
C LYS A 93 -11.36 21.62 1.72
N LEU A 94 -12.38 20.78 1.58
CA LEU A 94 -13.05 20.14 2.70
C LEU A 94 -13.06 18.62 2.53
N ARG A 95 -12.51 17.91 3.52
CA ARG A 95 -12.53 16.45 3.61
C ARG A 95 -13.38 16.00 4.78
N VAL A 96 -14.39 15.17 4.52
CA VAL A 96 -15.37 14.69 5.50
C VAL A 96 -15.30 13.16 5.56
N GLU A 97 -14.79 12.64 6.69
CA GLU A 97 -14.64 11.21 6.96
C GLU A 97 -15.70 10.70 7.97
N GLY A 98 -16.99 10.94 7.70
CA GLY A 98 -18.08 10.48 8.57
C GLY A 98 -19.38 11.29 8.41
N GLY A 99 -20.38 10.98 9.25
CA GLY A 99 -21.65 11.72 9.30
C GLY A 99 -21.79 12.56 10.58
N PHE A 100 -21.29 13.80 10.56
CA PHE A 100 -21.21 14.66 11.75
C PHE A 100 -22.47 15.50 12.04
N GLY A 101 -23.64 15.12 11.52
CA GLY A 101 -24.93 15.71 11.87
C GLY A 101 -25.11 17.17 11.42
N ASN A 102 -25.85 17.93 12.23
CA ASN A 102 -26.21 19.33 11.97
C ASN A 102 -25.02 20.31 11.84
N PRO A 103 -23.89 20.15 12.57
CA PRO A 103 -22.71 20.99 12.37
C PRO A 103 -22.30 21.17 10.90
N MET A 104 -22.39 20.11 10.10
CA MET A 104 -22.03 20.15 8.68
C MET A 104 -22.84 21.16 7.86
N GLN A 105 -24.12 21.35 8.17
CA GLN A 105 -24.95 22.33 7.46
C GLN A 105 -24.42 23.75 7.68
N THR A 106 -24.05 24.06 8.93
CA THR A 106 -23.53 25.38 9.29
C THR A 106 -22.15 25.60 8.66
N ILE A 107 -21.27 24.60 8.71
CA ILE A 107 -19.94 24.68 8.09
C ILE A 107 -20.06 24.98 6.60
N LEU A 108 -20.86 24.21 5.87
CA LEU A 108 -21.04 24.37 4.42
C LEU A 108 -21.72 25.71 4.07
N LYS A 109 -22.65 26.19 4.90
CA LYS A 109 -23.24 27.52 4.76
C LYS A 109 -22.22 28.65 4.94
N CYS A 110 -21.27 28.49 5.87
CA CYS A 110 -20.23 29.47 6.14
C CYS A 110 -19.05 29.39 5.18
N ALA A 111 -18.91 28.29 4.43
CA ALA A 111 -17.80 28.03 3.52
C ALA A 111 -18.24 27.91 2.04
N PRO A 112 -18.81 28.98 1.46
CA PRO A 112 -19.30 28.94 0.07
C PRO A 112 -18.19 28.77 -0.96
N ASN A 113 -16.93 29.00 -0.56
CA ASN A 113 -15.75 28.99 -1.43
C ASN A 113 -15.09 27.61 -1.58
N ILE A 114 -15.74 26.53 -1.11
CA ILE A 114 -15.22 25.17 -1.25
C ILE A 114 -15.14 24.81 -2.74
N THR A 115 -13.92 24.60 -3.23
CA THR A 115 -13.62 24.15 -4.59
C THR A 115 -13.37 22.66 -4.66
N ASP A 116 -12.83 22.05 -3.59
CA ASP A 116 -12.47 20.64 -3.56
C ASP A 116 -13.17 19.96 -2.38
N LEU A 117 -14.03 19.00 -2.70
CA LEU A 117 -14.81 18.26 -1.72
C LEU A 117 -14.38 16.79 -1.73
N PHE A 118 -13.97 16.27 -0.58
CA PHE A 118 -13.69 14.85 -0.37
C PHE A 118 -14.72 14.26 0.59
N LEU A 119 -15.45 13.24 0.14
CA LEU A 119 -16.49 12.55 0.91
C LEU A 119 -16.16 11.06 1.05
N THR A 120 -16.25 10.55 2.27
CA THR A 120 -16.26 9.10 2.48
C THR A 120 -17.66 8.57 2.76
N PHE A 121 -17.98 7.39 2.25
CA PHE A 121 -19.17 6.62 2.63
C PHE A 121 -18.91 5.65 3.80
N PHE A 122 -17.80 5.84 4.54
CA PHE A 122 -17.54 5.19 5.82
C PHE A 122 -18.36 5.85 6.94
N VAL A 123 -19.67 5.88 6.79
CA VAL A 123 -20.61 6.46 7.76
C VAL A 123 -21.16 5.35 8.66
N TRP A 124 -21.08 5.51 9.97
CA TRP A 124 -21.61 4.53 10.91
C TRP A 124 -23.14 4.63 11.00
N SER A 125 -23.80 3.56 11.48
CA SER A 125 -25.26 3.58 11.66
C SER A 125 -25.73 4.57 12.73
N SER A 126 -24.85 4.93 13.67
CA SER A 126 -25.08 5.92 14.73
C SER A 126 -24.88 7.36 14.26
N ASP A 127 -24.22 7.56 13.12
CA ASP A 127 -23.94 8.88 12.58
C ASP A 127 -25.22 9.51 11.99
N SER A 128 -25.17 10.81 11.72
CA SER A 128 -26.23 11.52 11.02
C SER A 128 -25.67 12.27 9.83
N VAL A 129 -26.22 12.02 8.63
CA VAL A 129 -25.80 12.74 7.41
C VAL A 129 -26.72 13.92 7.07
N ARG A 130 -27.76 14.18 7.88
CA ARG A 130 -28.80 15.16 7.54
C ARG A 130 -28.23 16.55 7.26
N GLY A 131 -27.38 17.07 8.16
CA GLY A 131 -26.77 18.38 7.96
C GLY A 131 -25.79 18.40 6.78
N LEU A 132 -25.13 17.29 6.49
CA LEU A 132 -24.29 17.15 5.31
C LEU A 132 -25.13 17.22 4.03
N CYS A 133 -26.16 16.39 3.89
CA CYS A 133 -27.08 16.39 2.74
C CYS A 133 -27.69 17.78 2.50
N SER A 134 -28.17 18.45 3.56
CA SER A 134 -28.74 19.81 3.45
C SER A 134 -27.71 20.89 3.19
N GLY A 135 -26.46 20.72 3.61
CA GLY A 135 -25.39 21.69 3.38
C GLY A 135 -24.77 21.57 1.99
N LEU A 136 -24.74 20.37 1.40
CA LEU A 136 -24.17 20.15 0.07
C LEU A 136 -24.90 20.91 -1.03
N THR A 137 -26.18 21.27 -0.82
CA THR A 137 -26.96 22.12 -1.74
C THR A 137 -26.50 23.59 -1.73
N LEU A 138 -25.67 23.99 -0.76
CA LEU A 138 -25.21 25.37 -0.56
C LEU A 138 -23.82 25.63 -1.16
N ILE A 139 -23.17 24.61 -1.71
CA ILE A 139 -21.84 24.70 -2.32
C ILE A 139 -21.88 24.21 -3.77
N ASN A 140 -20.87 24.60 -4.53
CA ASN A 140 -20.74 24.27 -5.95
C ASN A 140 -19.27 23.91 -6.28
N PRO A 141 -18.84 22.71 -5.82
CA PRO A 141 -17.44 22.33 -5.87
C PRO A 141 -16.95 22.13 -7.31
N ARG A 142 -15.69 22.45 -7.53
CA ARG A 142 -14.98 22.19 -8.79
C ARG A 142 -14.51 20.74 -8.91
N ARG A 143 -14.06 20.14 -7.81
CA ARG A 143 -13.56 18.77 -7.73
C ARG A 143 -14.28 18.02 -6.62
N VAL A 144 -14.76 16.83 -6.93
CA VAL A 144 -15.38 15.92 -5.96
C VAL A 144 -14.64 14.59 -5.95
N ILE A 145 -14.21 14.18 -4.76
CA ILE A 145 -13.54 12.91 -4.49
C ILE A 145 -14.45 12.08 -3.60
N VAL A 146 -14.85 10.92 -4.09
CA VAL A 146 -15.67 9.99 -3.30
C VAL A 146 -14.83 8.77 -2.97
N VAL A 147 -14.96 8.29 -1.74
CA VAL A 147 -14.39 7.03 -1.30
C VAL A 147 -15.49 6.18 -0.69
N ASP A 148 -15.72 4.99 -1.24
CA ASP A 148 -16.60 3.96 -0.66
C ASP A 148 -15.77 2.79 -0.12
N ALA A 149 -16.38 1.95 0.71
CA ALA A 149 -15.80 0.71 1.21
C ALA A 149 -15.65 -0.29 0.06
N ASN A 150 -14.56 -0.19 -0.70
CA ASN A 150 -14.29 -1.09 -1.82
C ASN A 150 -14.07 -2.54 -1.35
N GLY A 151 -15.12 -3.35 -1.54
CA GLY A 151 -15.17 -4.76 -1.96
C GLY A 151 -14.44 -5.86 -1.16
N TRP A 152 -13.23 -5.62 -0.65
CA TRP A 152 -12.29 -6.70 -0.35
C TRP A 152 -12.10 -6.97 1.14
N GLU A 153 -12.13 -5.92 1.97
CA GLU A 153 -11.82 -6.04 3.40
C GLU A 153 -12.95 -5.63 4.35
N VAL A 154 -13.85 -4.76 3.90
CA VAL A 154 -14.94 -4.26 4.75
C VAL A 154 -16.23 -4.67 4.07
N LYS A 155 -16.98 -5.58 4.71
CA LYS A 155 -18.36 -5.85 4.32
C LYS A 155 -19.05 -4.49 4.25
N LEU A 156 -19.46 -4.05 3.05
CA LEU A 156 -20.38 -2.94 2.85
C LEU A 156 -21.59 -3.18 3.77
N LYS A 157 -21.54 -2.61 4.97
CA LYS A 157 -22.66 -2.62 5.90
C LYS A 157 -23.51 -1.48 5.45
N GLU A 158 -24.46 -1.81 4.59
CA GLU A 158 -25.48 -0.84 4.20
C GLU A 158 -26.16 -0.32 5.46
N ASN A 159 -26.27 1.00 5.53
CA ASN A 159 -27.07 1.66 6.51
C ASN A 159 -27.83 2.80 5.81
N LYS A 160 -28.92 3.23 6.45
CA LYS A 160 -29.79 4.27 5.90
C LYS A 160 -29.05 5.59 5.66
N GLN A 161 -28.04 5.90 6.48
CA GLN A 161 -27.25 7.14 6.36
C GLN A 161 -26.41 7.16 5.07
N VAL A 162 -25.74 6.06 4.74
CA VAL A 162 -24.98 5.92 3.49
C VAL A 162 -25.91 6.04 2.28
N THR A 163 -27.06 5.35 2.29
CA THR A 163 -28.04 5.45 1.20
C THR A 163 -28.57 6.88 1.05
N GLN A 164 -28.88 7.55 2.15
CA GLN A 164 -29.35 8.94 2.14
C GLN A 164 -28.29 9.88 1.55
N LEU A 165 -27.04 9.80 2.02
CA LEU A 165 -25.95 10.63 1.51
C LEU A 165 -25.66 10.36 0.03
N PHE A 166 -25.64 9.08 -0.36
CA PHE A 166 -25.45 8.67 -1.75
C PHE A 166 -26.54 9.25 -2.66
N ASN A 167 -27.82 9.10 -2.30
CA ASN A 167 -28.92 9.65 -3.09
C ASN A 167 -28.87 11.17 -3.17
N SER A 168 -28.57 11.87 -2.06
CA SER A 168 -28.37 13.32 -2.08
C SER A 168 -27.25 13.75 -3.03
N LEU A 169 -26.17 12.97 -3.13
CA LEU A 169 -25.10 13.24 -4.07
C LEU A 169 -25.55 13.05 -5.52
N LEU A 170 -26.31 11.99 -5.82
CA LEU A 170 -26.87 11.76 -7.16
C LEU A 170 -27.73 12.93 -7.63
N ASP A 171 -28.58 13.46 -6.74
CA ASP A 171 -29.47 14.58 -7.07
C ASP A 171 -28.73 15.90 -7.32
N LEU A 172 -27.54 16.05 -6.72
CA LEU A 172 -26.75 17.29 -6.76
C LEU A 172 -25.77 17.35 -7.92
N ILE A 173 -25.18 16.23 -8.34
CA ILE A 173 -24.20 16.17 -9.41
C ILE A 173 -24.67 16.88 -10.70
N PRO A 174 -25.92 16.67 -11.19
CA PRO A 174 -26.42 17.38 -12.37
C PRO A 174 -26.59 18.89 -12.18
N ARG A 175 -26.68 19.36 -10.92
CA ARG A 175 -26.93 20.77 -10.58
C ARG A 175 -25.65 21.57 -10.34
N TRP A 176 -24.51 20.91 -10.12
CA TRP A 176 -23.23 21.57 -9.93
C TRP A 176 -22.62 21.97 -11.28
N ASP A 177 -22.92 23.19 -11.72
CA ASP A 177 -22.39 23.77 -12.97
C ASP A 177 -20.88 24.07 -12.92
N ASN A 178 -20.25 23.99 -11.74
CA ASN A 178 -18.81 24.14 -11.57
C ASN A 178 -18.06 22.81 -11.47
N LEU A 179 -18.75 21.66 -11.40
CA LEU A 179 -18.11 20.35 -11.25
C LEU A 179 -17.25 19.99 -12.47
N LYS A 180 -15.93 20.17 -12.40
CA LYS A 180 -14.99 19.87 -13.50
C LYS A 180 -14.33 18.52 -13.37
N ILE A 181 -14.02 18.10 -12.15
CA ILE A 181 -13.25 16.88 -11.88
C ILE A 181 -14.03 15.98 -10.94
N PHE A 182 -14.25 14.74 -11.33
CA PHE A 182 -14.85 13.73 -10.47
C PHE A 182 -13.94 12.52 -10.31
N GLU A 183 -13.67 12.15 -9.06
CA GLU A 183 -12.86 11.02 -8.68
C GLU A 183 -13.76 9.85 -8.25
N PHE A 184 -13.83 8.84 -9.12
CA PHE A 184 -14.77 7.74 -9.03
C PHE A 184 -14.35 6.71 -7.96
N PRO A 185 -15.26 6.32 -7.04
CA PRO A 185 -14.90 5.48 -5.89
C PRO A 185 -14.81 3.99 -6.24
N TYR A 186 -15.54 3.52 -7.25
CA TYR A 186 -15.75 2.08 -7.46
C TYR A 186 -14.72 1.48 -8.41
N VAL A 187 -14.38 0.23 -8.10
CA VAL A 187 -13.62 -0.67 -8.96
C VAL A 187 -14.49 -1.91 -9.15
N VAL A 188 -15.35 -1.90 -10.18
CA VAL A 188 -16.27 -3.01 -10.43
C VAL A 188 -15.53 -4.16 -11.11
N ARG A 189 -15.71 -5.38 -10.60
CA ARG A 189 -15.10 -6.62 -11.06
C ARG A 189 -16.17 -7.68 -11.31
N ASP A 190 -15.85 -8.67 -12.15
CA ASP A 190 -16.73 -9.83 -12.32
C ASP A 190 -16.94 -10.54 -10.98
N GLY A 191 -18.20 -10.80 -10.64
CA GLY A 191 -18.59 -11.39 -9.36
C GLY A 191 -18.71 -10.39 -8.19
N ASP A 192 -18.53 -9.09 -8.43
CA ASP A 192 -18.87 -8.09 -7.42
C ASP A 192 -20.35 -8.16 -7.03
N LYS A 193 -20.62 -7.74 -5.81
CA LYS A 193 -22.00 -7.75 -5.28
C LYS A 193 -22.88 -6.88 -6.18
N PRO A 194 -24.10 -7.35 -6.55
CA PRO A 194 -25.02 -6.59 -7.39
C PRO A 194 -25.29 -5.16 -6.93
N LYS A 195 -25.17 -4.89 -5.63
CA LYS A 195 -25.36 -3.56 -5.05
C LYS A 195 -24.21 -2.58 -5.33
N VAL A 196 -22.96 -3.06 -5.38
CA VAL A 196 -21.80 -2.23 -5.76
C VAL A 196 -21.94 -1.82 -7.22
N VAL A 197 -22.28 -2.78 -8.07
CA VAL A 197 -22.62 -2.61 -9.48
C VAL A 197 -23.74 -1.57 -9.62
N ALA A 198 -24.85 -1.72 -8.89
CA ALA A 198 -25.97 -0.77 -8.94
C ALA A 198 -25.59 0.66 -8.51
N ARG A 199 -24.77 0.83 -7.46
CA ARG A 199 -24.30 2.17 -7.06
C ARG A 199 -23.34 2.78 -8.07
N ALA A 200 -22.41 2.00 -8.61
CA ALA A 200 -21.52 2.46 -9.67
C ALA A 200 -22.32 2.92 -10.89
N ASP A 201 -23.35 2.16 -11.27
CA ASP A 201 -24.26 2.49 -12.38
C ASP A 201 -25.05 3.78 -12.13
N ALA A 202 -25.64 3.91 -10.94
CA ALA A 202 -26.41 5.10 -10.56
C ALA A 202 -25.53 6.36 -10.54
N LEU A 203 -24.32 6.27 -9.96
CA LEU A 203 -23.38 7.38 -9.92
C LEU A 203 -22.89 7.77 -11.32
N ALA A 204 -22.58 6.78 -12.16
CA ALA A 204 -22.19 7.04 -13.55
C ALA A 204 -23.32 7.67 -14.36
N SER A 205 -24.57 7.33 -14.08
CA SER A 205 -25.74 7.95 -14.70
C SER A 205 -25.91 9.42 -14.29
N ALA A 206 -25.77 9.73 -12.99
CA ALA A 206 -25.79 11.13 -12.53
C ALA A 206 -24.64 11.96 -13.14
N LEU A 207 -23.44 11.38 -13.26
CA LEU A 207 -22.30 12.05 -13.90
C LEU A 207 -22.52 12.28 -15.40
N ALA A 208 -23.20 11.36 -16.09
CA ALA A 208 -23.56 11.51 -17.49
C ALA A 208 -24.50 12.71 -17.73
N GLU A 209 -25.26 13.12 -16.72
CA GLU A 209 -26.15 14.27 -16.75
C GLU A 209 -25.46 15.57 -16.32
N SER A 210 -24.21 15.51 -15.85
CA SER A 210 -23.49 16.69 -15.40
C SER A 210 -23.14 17.60 -16.60
N PRO A 211 -23.59 18.87 -16.62
CA PRO A 211 -23.33 19.77 -17.75
C PRO A 211 -21.88 20.25 -17.81
N SER A 212 -21.13 20.12 -16.72
CA SER A 212 -19.85 20.79 -16.50
C SER A 212 -18.66 19.85 -16.34
N LEU A 213 -18.89 18.55 -16.20
CA LEU A 213 -17.86 17.54 -15.96
C LEU A 213 -16.89 17.45 -17.14
N GLU A 214 -15.61 17.73 -16.89
CA GLU A 214 -14.54 17.73 -17.91
C GLU A 214 -13.61 16.53 -17.76
N THR A 215 -13.37 16.08 -16.54
CA THR A 215 -12.39 15.06 -16.21
C THR A 215 -12.96 14.02 -15.25
N LEU A 216 -12.96 12.76 -15.67
CA LEU A 216 -13.22 11.62 -14.79
C LEU A 216 -11.90 10.96 -14.41
N ILE A 217 -11.69 10.71 -13.12
CA ILE A 217 -10.55 9.96 -12.61
C ILE A 217 -11.07 8.67 -11.98
N ALA A 218 -10.78 7.51 -12.58
CA ALA A 218 -11.31 6.23 -12.15
C ALA A 218 -10.20 5.23 -11.83
N ASP A 219 -10.39 4.41 -10.79
CA ASP A 219 -9.53 3.26 -10.54
C ASP A 219 -9.91 2.09 -11.48
N ILE A 220 -8.90 1.41 -12.04
CA ILE A 220 -9.10 0.20 -12.84
C ILE A 220 -8.49 -1.02 -12.16
N ALA A 221 -9.17 -2.17 -12.23
CA ALA A 221 -8.61 -3.45 -11.78
C ALA A 221 -8.47 -4.47 -12.90
N PHE A 222 -9.57 -4.96 -13.46
CA PHE A 222 -9.58 -6.18 -14.29
C PHE A 222 -10.28 -6.04 -15.65
N GLY A 223 -10.77 -4.84 -15.99
CA GLY A 223 -11.44 -4.59 -17.26
C GLY A 223 -11.97 -3.15 -17.33
N LEU A 224 -12.41 -2.75 -18.52
CA LEU A 224 -13.10 -1.48 -18.69
C LEU A 224 -14.47 -1.59 -17.98
N PRO A 225 -14.73 -0.81 -16.93
CA PRO A 225 -15.98 -0.93 -16.23
C PRO A 225 -17.13 -0.47 -17.14
N TYR A 226 -18.20 -1.26 -17.23
CA TYR A 226 -19.34 -0.97 -18.12
C TYR A 226 -19.97 0.41 -17.86
N TYR A 227 -19.84 0.95 -16.64
CA TYR A 227 -20.37 2.26 -16.28
C TYR A 227 -19.60 3.42 -16.93
N ILE A 228 -18.37 3.22 -17.40
CA ILE A 228 -17.57 4.26 -18.08
C ILE A 228 -18.26 4.73 -19.36
N SER A 229 -18.85 3.81 -20.13
CA SER A 229 -19.61 4.15 -21.35
C SER A 229 -20.86 4.98 -21.08
N ARG A 230 -21.36 5.01 -19.83
CA ARG A 230 -22.42 5.95 -19.44
C ARG A 230 -21.85 7.34 -19.21
N VAL A 231 -20.74 7.45 -18.48
CA VAL A 231 -20.13 8.76 -18.19
C VAL A 231 -19.66 9.46 -19.46
N THR A 232 -19.26 8.72 -20.50
CA THR A 232 -18.91 9.32 -21.81
C THR A 232 -20.08 10.07 -22.46
N LYS A 233 -21.32 9.94 -21.97
CA LYS A 233 -22.47 10.73 -22.44
C LYS A 233 -22.50 12.15 -21.87
N ALA A 234 -21.71 12.45 -20.83
CA ALA A 234 -21.59 13.80 -20.29
C ALA A 234 -21.14 14.77 -21.40
N PRO A 235 -21.85 15.88 -21.63
CA PRO A 235 -21.63 16.75 -22.79
C PRO A 235 -20.28 17.46 -22.77
N SER A 236 -19.76 17.77 -21.57
CA SER A 236 -18.52 18.51 -21.37
C SER A 236 -17.29 17.63 -21.14
N LEU A 237 -17.43 16.30 -21.18
CA LEU A 237 -16.35 15.39 -20.82
C LEU A 237 -15.24 15.43 -21.87
N LYS A 238 -14.03 15.76 -21.43
CA LYS A 238 -12.83 15.89 -22.26
C LYS A 238 -11.81 14.77 -22.02
N SER A 239 -11.79 14.22 -20.81
CA SER A 239 -10.73 13.30 -20.39
C SER A 239 -11.21 12.28 -19.38
N ILE A 240 -10.69 11.06 -19.49
CA ILE A 240 -10.79 10.00 -18.51
C ILE A 240 -9.38 9.55 -18.15
N HIS A 241 -9.00 9.69 -16.88
CA HIS A 241 -7.72 9.22 -16.35
C HIS A 241 -7.95 7.96 -15.54
N PHE A 242 -7.24 6.90 -15.91
CA PHE A 242 -7.23 5.69 -15.12
C PHE A 242 -6.07 5.70 -14.12
N ILE A 243 -6.39 5.55 -12.83
CA ILE A 243 -5.42 5.33 -11.76
C ILE A 243 -5.31 3.83 -11.50
N MET A 244 -4.09 3.33 -11.38
CA MET A 244 -3.82 1.92 -11.09
C MET A 244 -3.40 1.76 -9.64
N THR A 245 -4.36 1.52 -8.75
CA THR A 245 -4.12 1.47 -7.30
C THR A 245 -3.63 0.11 -6.79
N VAL A 246 -3.77 -0.98 -7.55
CA VAL A 246 -3.66 -2.32 -6.95
C VAL A 246 -2.63 -3.28 -7.56
N ARG A 247 -2.19 -3.14 -8.82
CA ARG A 247 -1.14 -4.00 -9.44
C ARG A 247 -0.44 -3.32 -10.64
N PRO A 248 0.77 -3.76 -11.03
CA PRO A 248 1.46 -3.24 -12.22
C PRO A 248 0.60 -3.33 -13.49
N VAL A 249 0.76 -2.35 -14.39
CA VAL A 249 0.04 -2.13 -15.65
C VAL A 249 -0.03 -3.35 -16.58
N SER A 250 0.90 -4.29 -16.37
CA SER A 250 1.25 -5.30 -17.37
C SER A 250 0.22 -6.41 -17.57
N ILE A 251 -0.64 -6.71 -16.60
CA ILE A 251 -1.56 -7.85 -16.69
C ILE A 251 -2.84 -7.50 -17.45
N TRP A 252 -3.36 -6.27 -17.27
CA TRP A 252 -4.72 -5.89 -17.72
C TRP A 252 -4.74 -4.76 -18.76
N GLY A 253 -3.57 -4.18 -19.03
CA GLY A 253 -3.40 -3.15 -20.06
C GLY A 253 -3.93 -3.58 -21.43
N PRO A 254 -3.66 -4.81 -21.93
CA PRO A 254 -4.14 -5.24 -23.25
C PRO A 254 -5.67 -5.29 -23.37
N GLN A 255 -6.37 -5.89 -22.40
CA GLN A 255 -7.82 -6.04 -22.42
C GLN A 255 -8.53 -4.69 -22.32
N ILE A 256 -8.03 -3.80 -21.46
CA ILE A 256 -8.56 -2.43 -21.34
C ILE A 256 -8.31 -1.66 -22.64
N ARG A 257 -7.10 -1.74 -23.21
CA ARG A 257 -6.79 -1.09 -24.49
C ARG A 257 -7.68 -1.63 -25.61
N GLU A 258 -7.92 -2.92 -25.67
CA GLU A 258 -8.81 -3.52 -26.67
C GLU A 258 -10.27 -3.07 -26.48
N ALA A 259 -10.75 -3.02 -25.23
CA ALA A 259 -12.10 -2.53 -24.92
C ALA A 259 -12.24 -1.04 -25.24
N VAL A 260 -11.22 -0.22 -24.96
CA VAL A 260 -11.19 1.21 -25.31
C VAL A 260 -11.18 1.40 -26.83
N LYS A 261 -10.38 0.61 -27.57
CA LYS A 261 -10.35 0.64 -29.05
C LYS A 261 -11.68 0.27 -29.71
N LYS A 262 -12.55 -0.48 -29.03
CA LYS A 262 -13.89 -0.82 -29.53
C LYS A 262 -14.88 0.35 -29.45
N ASP A 263 -14.55 1.41 -28.71
CA ASP A 263 -15.36 2.62 -28.56
C ASP A 263 -14.52 3.85 -28.95
N PRO A 264 -14.64 4.37 -30.20
CA PRO A 264 -13.82 5.48 -30.67
C PRO A 264 -13.94 6.75 -29.84
N LYS A 265 -15.12 6.99 -29.23
CA LYS A 265 -15.32 8.14 -28.36
C LYS A 265 -14.53 7.95 -27.07
N LEU A 266 -14.58 6.76 -26.49
CA LEU A 266 -13.80 6.45 -25.30
C LEU A 266 -12.29 6.49 -25.59
N GLU A 267 -11.84 5.98 -26.73
CA GLU A 267 -10.44 6.04 -27.15
C GLU A 267 -9.92 7.48 -27.23
N ALA A 268 -10.72 8.42 -27.74
CA ALA A 268 -10.37 9.84 -27.79
C ALA A 268 -10.32 10.51 -26.40
N LEU A 269 -11.05 9.99 -25.41
CA LEU A 269 -11.15 10.55 -24.07
C LEU A 269 -10.13 9.96 -23.09
N VAL A 270 -9.73 8.71 -23.29
CA VAL A 270 -8.87 8.01 -22.33
C VAL A 270 -7.43 8.49 -22.46
N THR A 271 -6.89 8.97 -21.35
CA THR A 271 -5.45 9.19 -21.20
C THR A 271 -4.91 8.19 -20.19
N TYR A 272 -3.87 7.48 -20.58
CA TYR A 272 -3.15 6.60 -19.68
C TYR A 272 -2.12 7.44 -18.95
N GLY A 273 -2.35 7.68 -17.66
CA GLY A 273 -1.35 8.33 -16.84
C GLY A 273 -0.13 7.40 -16.73
N THR A 274 1.00 7.80 -17.33
CA THR A 274 2.31 7.22 -16.99
C THR A 274 2.77 7.66 -15.59
N GLU A 275 2.09 8.65 -14.99
CA GLU A 275 2.48 9.32 -13.74
C GLU A 275 1.41 9.24 -12.61
N GLY A 276 0.61 8.17 -12.57
CA GLY A 276 -0.18 7.83 -11.37
C GLY A 276 0.70 7.19 -10.29
N PRO A 277 0.39 7.34 -8.98
CA PRO A 277 1.32 7.10 -7.89
C PRO A 277 1.87 5.68 -7.92
N LEU A 278 3.15 5.64 -8.29
CA LEU A 278 3.96 4.46 -8.40
C LEU A 278 3.87 3.60 -7.13
N SER A 279 3.92 2.30 -7.38
CA SER A 279 4.13 1.25 -6.40
C SER A 279 5.13 1.69 -5.32
N VAL A 280 4.86 1.23 -4.10
CA VAL A 280 5.65 1.07 -2.86
C VAL A 280 7.21 1.18 -2.91
N HIS A 281 7.88 1.29 -4.05
CA HIS A 281 9.30 1.64 -4.17
C HIS A 281 9.65 3.11 -3.89
N ASP A 282 8.73 4.08 -3.97
CA ASP A 282 9.07 5.50 -3.75
C ASP A 282 8.73 6.03 -2.33
N ALA A 283 8.49 5.14 -1.35
CA ALA A 283 8.31 5.52 0.05
C ALA A 283 9.61 5.92 0.77
N LEU A 284 10.53 6.59 0.06
CA LEU A 284 11.76 7.20 0.60
C LEU A 284 11.83 8.71 0.32
N ILE A 285 10.68 9.40 0.34
CA ILE A 285 10.64 10.87 0.42
C ILE A 285 9.77 11.27 1.60
N LEU A 286 10.36 11.16 2.79
CA LEU A 286 10.09 11.99 3.98
C LEU A 286 11.37 12.01 4.83
N ALA A 287 12.42 12.62 4.28
CA ALA A 287 13.62 13.02 5.02
C ALA A 287 14.35 14.15 4.27
N ASP A 288 13.68 15.27 4.01
CA ASP A 288 14.36 16.56 3.81
C ASP A 288 14.40 17.30 5.16
N SER A 289 15.17 16.73 6.07
CA SER A 289 15.81 17.46 7.15
C SER A 289 17.28 17.07 7.09
N PRO A 290 18.22 18.03 7.08
CA PRO A 290 19.63 17.72 6.90
C PRO A 290 20.08 16.79 8.04
N PRO A 291 20.69 15.62 7.75
CA PRO A 291 21.34 14.85 8.78
C PRO A 291 22.61 15.59 9.23
N PRO A 292 22.99 15.50 10.52
CA PRO A 292 24.31 15.97 10.93
C PRO A 292 25.38 15.11 10.27
N LEU A 293 26.32 15.79 9.59
CA LEU A 293 27.64 15.33 9.12
C LEU A 293 27.89 13.81 9.20
N SER A 294 27.51 13.09 8.15
CA SER A 294 28.07 11.77 7.82
C SER A 294 28.25 11.65 6.32
N LEU A 295 29.30 10.94 5.91
CA LEU A 295 29.84 10.72 4.55
C LEU A 295 28.84 10.82 3.38
N PRO A 296 29.27 11.32 2.20
CA PRO A 296 28.40 11.49 1.05
C PRO A 296 27.79 10.15 0.63
N LEU A 297 26.47 10.04 0.76
CA LEU A 297 25.72 8.93 0.15
C LEU A 297 25.78 9.10 -1.38
N PRO A 298 25.89 7.99 -2.15
CA PRO A 298 25.79 8.06 -3.60
C PRO A 298 24.45 8.68 -3.99
N SER A 299 24.47 9.44 -5.09
CA SER A 299 23.31 10.19 -5.58
C SER A 299 22.14 9.26 -5.90
N VAL A 300 20.92 9.79 -5.86
CA VAL A 300 19.71 9.04 -6.23
C VAL A 300 19.82 8.47 -7.66
N GLU A 301 20.52 9.19 -8.54
CA GLU A 301 20.71 8.81 -9.94
C GLU A 301 21.70 7.64 -10.08
N GLU A 302 22.78 7.61 -9.31
CA GLU A 302 23.70 6.45 -9.24
C GLU A 302 23.00 5.20 -8.71
N ARG A 303 22.10 5.32 -7.71
CA ARG A 303 21.31 4.18 -7.22
C ARG A 303 20.33 3.67 -8.26
N ARG A 304 19.67 4.58 -8.99
CA ARG A 304 18.82 4.22 -10.15
C ARG A 304 19.61 3.51 -11.25
N GLN A 305 20.89 3.85 -11.39
CA GLN A 305 21.72 3.23 -12.42
C GLN A 305 22.11 1.76 -12.12
N LYS A 306 22.07 1.35 -10.86
CA LYS A 306 22.43 0.00 -10.40
C LYS A 306 21.24 -0.95 -10.25
N PHE A 307 20.03 -0.43 -10.42
CA PHE A 307 18.79 -1.20 -10.30
C PHE A 307 18.17 -1.49 -11.68
N GLY A 308 17.94 -2.77 -11.96
CA GLY A 308 17.23 -3.26 -13.13
C GLY A 308 15.86 -3.81 -12.76
N PHE A 309 14.82 -3.38 -13.47
CA PHE A 309 13.47 -3.94 -13.33
C PHE A 309 12.90 -4.31 -14.69
N VAL A 310 12.42 -5.54 -14.81
CA VAL A 310 11.73 -6.04 -15.99
C VAL A 310 10.33 -6.50 -15.60
N SER A 311 9.32 -5.87 -16.19
CA SER A 311 7.91 -6.22 -16.03
C SER A 311 7.44 -7.15 -17.15
N HIS A 312 6.41 -7.94 -16.84
CA HIS A 312 5.75 -8.96 -17.66
C HIS A 312 5.71 -8.74 -19.20
N ASN A 313 5.97 -9.82 -19.94
CA ASN A 313 5.95 -10.00 -21.41
C ASN A 313 7.07 -9.33 -22.23
N ASP A 314 8.08 -8.73 -21.59
CA ASP A 314 9.16 -8.08 -22.33
C ASP A 314 10.51 -8.82 -22.16
N ILE A 315 10.56 -10.06 -22.66
CA ILE A 315 11.84 -10.79 -22.83
C ILE A 315 12.85 -9.94 -23.62
N PRO A 316 12.46 -9.26 -24.72
CA PRO A 316 13.35 -8.34 -25.41
C PRO A 316 13.91 -7.22 -24.52
N ALA A 317 13.13 -6.67 -23.57
CA ALA A 317 13.65 -5.69 -22.62
C ALA A 317 14.66 -6.30 -21.63
N LEU A 318 14.48 -7.55 -21.19
CA LEU A 318 15.50 -8.21 -20.37
C LEU A 318 16.80 -8.38 -21.15
N GLU A 319 16.73 -8.86 -22.40
CA GLU A 319 17.89 -9.02 -23.28
C GLU A 319 18.58 -7.68 -23.57
N LYS A 320 17.79 -6.63 -23.85
CA LYS A 320 18.29 -5.27 -24.06
C LYS A 320 18.97 -4.73 -22.81
N LEU A 321 18.34 -4.88 -21.64
CA LEU A 321 18.88 -4.44 -20.36
C LEU A 321 20.20 -5.16 -20.03
N ALA A 322 20.24 -6.46 -20.27
CA ALA A 322 21.43 -7.29 -20.12
C ALA A 322 22.58 -6.78 -21.00
N LYS A 323 22.30 -6.54 -22.29
CA LYS A 323 23.30 -6.04 -23.26
C LYS A 323 23.80 -4.64 -22.94
N GLU A 324 22.90 -3.71 -22.63
CA GLU A 324 23.25 -2.30 -22.45
C GLU A 324 23.87 -2.02 -21.08
N ARG A 325 23.43 -2.74 -20.04
CA ARG A 325 23.66 -2.35 -18.64
C ARG A 325 23.98 -3.50 -17.69
N GLY A 326 24.05 -4.74 -18.17
CA GLY A 326 24.26 -5.90 -17.30
C GLY A 326 25.51 -5.76 -16.41
N HIS A 327 26.59 -5.21 -16.94
CA HIS A 327 27.85 -5.02 -16.21
C HIS A 327 27.78 -4.07 -15.00
N ILE A 328 26.78 -3.19 -14.88
CA ILE A 328 26.62 -2.25 -13.75
C ILE A 328 25.43 -2.57 -12.83
N ILE A 329 24.53 -3.47 -13.25
CA ILE A 329 23.33 -3.78 -12.48
C ILE A 329 23.71 -4.70 -11.32
N GLU A 330 23.49 -4.22 -10.11
CA GLU A 330 23.74 -4.96 -8.87
C GLU A 330 22.47 -5.66 -8.37
N GLU A 331 21.30 -5.09 -8.68
CA GLU A 331 20.00 -5.66 -8.32
C GLU A 331 19.10 -5.79 -9.54
N LEU A 332 18.69 -7.02 -9.84
CA LEU A 332 17.76 -7.34 -10.92
C LEU A 332 16.48 -7.91 -10.35
N LYS A 333 15.36 -7.27 -10.66
CA LYS A 333 14.02 -7.79 -10.37
C LYS A 333 13.26 -8.08 -11.65
N VAL A 334 12.83 -9.33 -11.76
CA VAL A 334 12.13 -9.89 -12.90
C VAL A 334 10.75 -10.34 -12.42
N ASP A 335 9.69 -9.72 -12.94
CA ASP A 335 8.32 -9.97 -12.50
C ASP A 335 7.39 -10.32 -13.67
N PHE A 336 7.25 -11.62 -13.90
CA PHE A 336 6.44 -12.23 -14.94
C PHE A 336 5.13 -12.77 -14.36
N ILE A 337 4.25 -11.88 -13.90
CA ILE A 337 2.92 -12.25 -13.42
C ILE A 337 1.99 -12.53 -14.62
N GLY A 338 2.02 -13.76 -15.14
CA GLY A 338 0.93 -14.24 -16.00
C GLY A 338 -0.31 -14.52 -15.16
N GLU A 339 -1.50 -14.22 -15.69
CA GLU A 339 -2.73 -14.76 -15.08
C GLU A 339 -2.61 -16.30 -15.01
N PRO A 340 -3.01 -16.93 -13.88
CA PRO A 340 -3.33 -18.35 -13.91
C PRO A 340 -4.58 -18.48 -14.79
N TYR A 341 -4.38 -18.68 -16.10
CA TYR A 341 -5.49 -18.90 -17.01
C TYR A 341 -6.30 -20.09 -16.51
N GLY A 342 -7.63 -19.99 -16.64
CA GLY A 342 -8.53 -21.07 -16.25
C GLY A 342 -8.14 -22.42 -16.88
N PRO A 343 -8.57 -23.53 -16.26
CA PRO A 343 -8.27 -24.88 -16.75
C PRO A 343 -8.67 -25.00 -18.23
N GLY A 344 -7.67 -25.15 -19.12
CA GLY A 344 -7.88 -25.33 -20.56
C GLY A 344 -7.09 -24.39 -21.49
N SER A 345 -6.43 -23.34 -20.98
CA SER A 345 -5.58 -22.49 -21.84
C SER A 345 -4.23 -23.17 -22.14
N LYS A 346 -4.07 -23.67 -23.37
CA LYS A 346 -2.77 -24.14 -23.92
C LYS A 346 -1.88 -22.94 -24.24
N SER A 347 -1.22 -22.38 -23.24
CA SER A 347 -0.28 -21.28 -23.45
C SER A 347 1.07 -21.77 -23.95
N LYS A 348 1.66 -20.99 -24.87
CA LYS A 348 3.05 -21.14 -25.29
C LYS A 348 3.98 -20.97 -24.08
N ILE A 349 4.92 -21.89 -23.89
CA ILE A 349 6.01 -21.76 -22.91
C ILE A 349 7.02 -20.80 -23.51
N ASP A 350 7.31 -19.71 -22.82
CA ASP A 350 8.35 -18.78 -23.23
C ASP A 350 9.69 -19.26 -22.66
N ARG A 351 10.70 -19.35 -23.53
CA ARG A 351 12.05 -19.74 -23.15
C ARG A 351 12.94 -18.51 -23.16
N ILE A 352 13.61 -18.25 -22.04
CA ILE A 352 14.67 -17.24 -21.95
C ILE A 352 16.00 -17.97 -22.06
N ASP A 353 16.90 -17.46 -22.90
CA ASP A 353 18.26 -17.96 -22.90
C ASP A 353 18.96 -17.61 -21.56
N CYS A 354 19.40 -18.61 -20.81
CA CYS A 354 20.15 -18.41 -19.57
C CYS A 354 21.42 -17.59 -19.78
N ALA A 355 21.98 -17.56 -20.99
CA ALA A 355 23.11 -16.68 -21.33
C ALA A 355 22.82 -15.19 -21.10
N VAL A 356 21.55 -14.77 -21.10
CA VAL A 356 21.15 -13.40 -20.76
C VAL A 356 21.58 -13.02 -19.34
N LEU A 357 21.49 -13.97 -18.39
CA LEU A 357 21.96 -13.75 -17.02
C LEU A 357 23.48 -13.56 -16.94
N ALA A 358 24.25 -14.15 -17.87
CA ALA A 358 25.71 -14.02 -17.91
C ALA A 358 26.21 -12.60 -18.21
N SER A 359 25.36 -11.74 -18.76
CA SER A 359 25.72 -10.33 -18.97
C SER A 359 25.67 -9.49 -17.69
N PHE A 360 25.05 -9.99 -16.62
CA PHE A 360 24.92 -9.28 -15.35
C PHE A 360 26.09 -9.59 -14.40
N THR A 361 27.30 -9.18 -14.79
CA THR A 361 28.55 -9.55 -14.07
C THR A 361 28.68 -8.94 -12.67
N SER A 362 27.96 -7.86 -12.39
CA SER A 362 27.94 -7.18 -11.07
C SER A 362 26.73 -7.58 -10.21
N LEU A 363 25.95 -8.57 -10.62
CA LEU A 363 24.70 -8.93 -9.96
C LEU A 363 24.96 -9.54 -8.58
N THR A 364 24.41 -8.89 -7.55
CA THR A 364 24.46 -9.36 -6.16
C THR A 364 23.09 -9.69 -5.60
N ARG A 365 22.01 -9.16 -6.20
CA ARG A 365 20.62 -9.40 -5.77
C ARG A 365 19.74 -9.77 -6.95
N LEU A 366 19.11 -10.93 -6.90
CA LEU A 366 18.19 -11.42 -7.93
C LEU A 366 16.83 -11.72 -7.32
N THR A 367 15.80 -11.01 -7.78
CA THR A 367 14.40 -11.36 -7.51
C THR A 367 13.76 -11.88 -8.79
N TRP A 368 13.32 -13.12 -8.77
CA TRP A 368 12.68 -13.79 -9.88
C TRP A 368 11.27 -14.22 -9.49
N ALA A 369 10.27 -13.53 -10.03
CA ALA A 369 8.88 -13.87 -9.86
C ALA A 369 8.31 -14.32 -11.21
N ALA A 370 8.28 -15.62 -11.48
CA ALA A 370 7.74 -16.16 -12.73
C ALA A 370 6.87 -17.39 -12.48
N TYR A 371 5.72 -17.42 -13.13
CA TYR A 371 4.81 -18.56 -13.14
C TYR A 371 5.33 -19.63 -14.12
N GLU A 372 4.80 -20.86 -14.06
CA GLU A 372 5.21 -22.10 -14.77
C GLU A 372 5.61 -21.97 -16.26
N ARG A 373 5.25 -20.86 -16.91
CA ARG A 373 5.39 -20.63 -18.34
C ARG A 373 6.76 -20.15 -18.77
N MET A 374 7.65 -19.85 -17.83
CA MET A 374 8.98 -19.33 -18.17
C MET A 374 10.08 -20.29 -17.77
N LEU A 375 10.75 -20.81 -18.80
CA LEU A 375 11.88 -21.70 -18.63
C LEU A 375 13.15 -20.98 -19.07
N LEU A 376 14.13 -20.93 -18.18
CA LEU A 376 15.50 -20.66 -18.58
C LEU A 376 16.02 -21.89 -19.33
N THR A 377 16.73 -21.66 -20.43
CA THR A 377 17.49 -22.72 -21.12
C THR A 377 18.60 -23.24 -20.20
N SER A 378 19.18 -24.40 -20.52
CA SER A 378 20.31 -24.91 -19.75
C SER A 378 21.48 -23.92 -19.79
N PRO A 379 22.17 -23.71 -18.66
CA PRO A 379 23.31 -22.80 -18.61
C PRO A 379 24.43 -23.30 -19.52
N PRO A 380 25.15 -22.41 -20.22
CA PRO A 380 26.31 -22.80 -21.00
C PRO A 380 27.45 -23.33 -20.11
N PRO A 381 28.39 -24.14 -20.62
CA PRO A 381 29.58 -24.54 -19.88
C PRO A 381 30.34 -23.34 -19.33
N GLY A 382 30.72 -23.37 -18.04
CA GLY A 382 31.42 -22.26 -17.39
C GLY A 382 30.52 -21.09 -16.95
N PHE A 383 29.19 -21.25 -16.99
CA PHE A 383 28.27 -20.26 -16.42
C PHE A 383 28.60 -19.99 -14.95
N SER A 384 28.91 -18.73 -14.64
CA SER A 384 29.36 -18.22 -13.33
C SER A 384 28.65 -16.91 -12.96
N ALA A 385 27.58 -16.57 -13.69
CA ALA A 385 26.89 -15.29 -13.58
C ALA A 385 26.30 -15.02 -12.19
N LEU A 386 26.06 -16.09 -11.42
CA LEU A 386 25.43 -16.03 -10.11
C LEU A 386 26.44 -16.22 -8.96
N ASP A 387 27.74 -16.36 -9.23
CA ASP A 387 28.73 -16.66 -8.19
C ASP A 387 28.87 -15.54 -7.14
N ASN A 388 28.62 -14.30 -7.56
CA ASN A 388 28.63 -13.11 -6.68
C ASN A 388 27.30 -12.85 -5.98
N LEU A 389 26.29 -13.72 -6.19
CA LEU A 389 24.94 -13.47 -5.71
C LEU A 389 24.87 -13.59 -4.19
N GLN A 390 24.45 -12.51 -3.53
CA GLN A 390 24.28 -12.41 -2.09
C GLN A 390 22.82 -12.63 -1.67
N MET A 391 21.86 -12.23 -2.52
CA MET A 391 20.44 -12.45 -2.31
C MET A 391 19.79 -13.11 -3.52
N LEU A 392 19.08 -14.21 -3.27
CA LEU A 392 18.23 -14.89 -4.24
C LEU A 392 16.79 -14.96 -3.74
N SER A 393 15.85 -14.41 -4.48
CA SER A 393 14.42 -14.48 -4.17
C SER A 393 13.66 -15.10 -5.33
N ILE A 394 13.07 -16.27 -5.12
CA ILE A 394 12.28 -16.99 -6.13
C ILE A 394 10.82 -17.01 -5.68
N ASN A 395 9.93 -16.41 -6.45
CA ASN A 395 8.50 -16.36 -6.15
C ASN A 395 7.67 -16.85 -7.34
N GLY A 396 7.38 -18.14 -7.38
CA GLY A 396 6.73 -18.75 -8.53
C GLY A 396 7.28 -20.13 -8.82
N GLU A 397 6.64 -20.82 -9.78
CA GLU A 397 7.09 -22.11 -10.28
C GLU A 397 8.16 -21.86 -11.34
N SER A 398 9.42 -21.75 -10.90
CA SER A 398 10.58 -21.60 -11.80
C SER A 398 11.57 -22.78 -11.63
N PRO A 399 11.19 -24.01 -12.05
CA PRO A 399 12.07 -25.18 -11.89
C PRO A 399 13.45 -24.98 -12.54
N SER A 400 13.49 -24.36 -13.72
CA SER A 400 14.75 -24.09 -14.42
C SER A 400 15.72 -23.20 -13.63
N LEU A 401 15.24 -22.14 -12.98
CA LEU A 401 16.09 -21.29 -12.14
C LEU A 401 16.58 -22.02 -10.89
N LEU A 402 15.73 -22.87 -10.29
CA LEU A 402 16.13 -23.71 -9.16
C LEU A 402 17.23 -24.70 -9.55
N GLU A 403 17.07 -25.36 -10.70
CA GLU A 403 18.09 -26.25 -11.25
C GLU A 403 19.41 -25.52 -11.51
N ILE A 404 19.36 -24.33 -12.11
CA ILE A 404 20.56 -23.50 -12.30
C ILE A 404 21.20 -23.18 -10.94
N ALA A 405 20.43 -22.69 -9.97
CA ALA A 405 20.93 -22.34 -8.64
C ALA A 405 21.54 -23.55 -7.89
N LEU A 406 21.02 -24.75 -8.10
CA LEU A 406 21.56 -25.98 -7.53
C LEU A 406 22.97 -26.30 -8.06
N HIS A 407 23.23 -26.05 -9.35
CA HIS A 407 24.49 -26.38 -10.02
C HIS A 407 25.55 -25.26 -9.97
N GLN A 408 25.19 -24.06 -9.51
CA GLN A 408 26.12 -22.92 -9.34
C GLN A 408 26.84 -22.97 -7.98
N ARG A 409 27.96 -22.26 -7.80
CA ARG A 409 28.67 -22.28 -6.51
C ARG A 409 27.96 -21.45 -5.44
N LEU A 410 27.46 -20.26 -5.81
CA LEU A 410 26.71 -19.37 -4.91
C LEU A 410 27.38 -19.17 -3.52
N ASP A 411 28.72 -19.15 -3.45
CA ASP A 411 29.48 -19.09 -2.19
C ASP A 411 29.25 -17.76 -1.42
N SER A 412 28.77 -16.74 -2.14
CA SER A 412 28.44 -15.42 -1.60
C SER A 412 27.01 -15.32 -1.07
N LEU A 413 26.18 -16.36 -1.23
CA LEU A 413 24.76 -16.29 -0.88
C LEU A 413 24.58 -16.20 0.63
N ARG A 414 23.85 -15.17 1.07
CA ARG A 414 23.54 -14.90 2.49
C ARG A 414 22.05 -14.82 2.75
N GLU A 415 21.27 -14.42 1.74
CA GLU A 415 19.83 -14.23 1.83
C GLU A 415 19.11 -15.09 0.78
N LEU A 416 18.26 -16.00 1.23
CA LEU A 416 17.44 -16.86 0.35
C LEU A 416 15.96 -16.65 0.64
N LYS A 417 15.16 -16.34 -0.39
CA LYS A 417 13.70 -16.22 -0.28
C LYS A 417 13.00 -17.19 -1.22
N LEU A 418 12.20 -18.06 -0.63
CA LEU A 418 11.42 -19.09 -1.30
C LEU A 418 9.94 -18.75 -1.14
N GLY A 419 9.35 -18.21 -2.21
CA GLY A 419 7.99 -17.70 -2.25
C GLY A 419 6.91 -18.77 -2.31
N ARG A 420 5.67 -18.35 -2.55
CA ARG A 420 4.45 -19.13 -2.27
C ARG A 420 4.15 -20.28 -3.22
N GLN A 421 4.74 -20.25 -4.40
CA GLN A 421 4.39 -21.15 -5.50
C GLN A 421 5.62 -21.94 -5.92
N ILE A 422 6.52 -22.25 -5.00
CA ILE A 422 7.74 -22.95 -5.36
C ILE A 422 7.53 -24.47 -5.25
N LEU A 423 8.16 -25.22 -6.15
CA LEU A 423 8.20 -26.68 -6.06
C LEU A 423 8.98 -27.10 -4.81
N VAL A 424 8.26 -27.60 -3.81
CA VAL A 424 8.80 -27.92 -2.48
C VAL A 424 10.04 -28.82 -2.54
N PRO A 425 10.09 -29.93 -3.32
CA PRO A 425 11.27 -30.79 -3.33
C PRO A 425 12.55 -30.09 -3.80
N ALA A 426 12.47 -29.32 -4.89
CA ALA A 426 13.62 -28.59 -5.42
C ALA A 426 14.07 -27.47 -4.47
N ALA A 427 13.11 -26.78 -3.85
CA ALA A 427 13.37 -25.75 -2.86
C ALA A 427 14.08 -26.32 -1.61
N VAL A 428 13.65 -27.50 -1.14
CA VAL A 428 14.28 -28.23 -0.04
C VAL A 428 15.71 -28.64 -0.39
N THR A 429 15.95 -29.17 -1.59
CA THR A 429 17.30 -29.53 -2.05
C THR A 429 18.22 -28.32 -2.10
N LEU A 430 17.74 -27.18 -2.61
CA LEU A 430 18.51 -25.94 -2.65
C LEU A 430 18.81 -25.40 -1.26
N LEU A 431 17.84 -25.45 -0.35
CA LEU A 431 18.04 -25.05 1.04
C LEU A 431 19.13 -25.93 1.69
N LYS A 432 19.05 -27.25 1.54
CA LYS A 432 20.04 -28.19 2.11
C LYS A 432 21.45 -27.94 1.58
N SER A 433 21.62 -27.66 0.30
CA SER A 433 22.95 -27.43 -0.28
C SER A 433 23.58 -26.10 0.11
N ARG A 434 22.77 -25.12 0.53
CA ARG A 434 23.25 -23.74 0.84
C ARG A 434 23.08 -23.32 2.28
N ALA A 435 22.52 -24.15 3.15
CA ALA A 435 22.08 -23.76 4.49
C ALA A 435 23.18 -23.11 5.36
N ALA A 436 24.39 -23.67 5.36
CA ALA A 436 25.47 -23.27 6.28
C ALA A 436 25.91 -21.79 6.14
N GLN A 437 25.73 -21.20 4.95
CA GLN A 437 26.12 -19.81 4.65
C GLN A 437 24.97 -18.80 4.78
N LEU A 438 23.73 -19.26 4.96
CA LEU A 438 22.56 -18.38 5.03
C LEU A 438 22.51 -17.67 6.37
N THR A 439 22.39 -16.34 6.32
CA THR A 439 22.11 -15.49 7.48
C THR A 439 20.65 -15.03 7.50
N HIS A 440 19.99 -15.05 6.35
CA HIS A 440 18.58 -14.68 6.20
C HIS A 440 17.85 -15.71 5.34
N LEU A 441 16.76 -16.24 5.87
CA LEU A 441 15.91 -17.19 5.14
C LEU A 441 14.46 -16.73 5.19
N THR A 442 13.82 -16.70 4.04
CA THR A 442 12.37 -16.58 3.92
C THR A 442 11.84 -17.84 3.24
N ALA A 443 10.93 -18.57 3.87
CA ALA A 443 10.39 -19.79 3.29
C ALA A 443 8.95 -20.06 3.75
N LEU A 444 8.22 -20.83 2.93
CA LEU A 444 6.92 -21.36 3.31
C LEU A 444 7.03 -22.35 4.45
N VAL A 445 6.02 -22.39 5.32
CA VAL A 445 5.93 -23.38 6.40
C VAL A 445 6.02 -24.81 5.85
N GLU A 446 5.49 -25.09 4.66
CA GLU A 446 5.58 -26.42 4.04
C GLU A 446 7.02 -26.86 3.80
N ILE A 447 7.90 -25.97 3.32
CA ILE A 447 9.32 -26.26 3.09
C ILE A 447 10.04 -26.51 4.42
N LEU A 448 9.69 -25.71 5.43
CA LEU A 448 10.31 -25.78 6.76
C LEU A 448 9.87 -26.99 7.58
N ARG A 449 8.87 -27.77 7.14
CA ARG A 449 8.48 -29.02 7.81
C ARG A 449 9.30 -30.22 7.35
N ASP A 450 9.77 -30.19 6.11
CA ASP A 450 10.54 -31.28 5.52
C ASP A 450 12.04 -31.19 5.89
N VAL A 451 12.39 -30.18 6.68
CA VAL A 451 13.76 -29.77 6.96
C VAL A 451 13.86 -29.21 8.37
N ASP A 452 14.80 -29.72 9.17
CA ASP A 452 15.22 -29.01 10.39
C ASP A 452 16.09 -27.80 10.00
N VAL A 453 15.43 -26.67 9.81
CA VAL A 453 16.08 -25.45 9.32
C VAL A 453 17.16 -24.93 10.25
N PHE A 454 17.03 -25.12 11.56
CA PHE A 454 17.99 -24.56 12.50
C PHE A 454 19.19 -25.50 12.71
N ASP A 455 19.05 -26.82 12.49
CA ASP A 455 20.22 -27.70 12.40
C ASP A 455 21.04 -27.42 11.14
N LEU A 456 20.36 -27.14 10.02
CA LEU A 456 21.04 -26.90 8.76
C LEU A 456 21.66 -25.50 8.65
N CYS A 457 20.94 -24.47 9.10
CA CYS A 457 21.33 -23.07 8.90
C CYS A 457 21.98 -22.50 10.16
N THR A 458 23.13 -23.03 10.58
CA THR A 458 23.78 -22.67 11.86
C THR A 458 24.20 -21.21 11.99
N SER A 459 24.29 -20.46 10.88
CA SER A 459 24.62 -19.03 10.82
C SER A 459 23.38 -18.13 10.68
N LEU A 460 22.18 -18.68 10.81
CA LEU A 460 20.94 -17.95 10.53
C LEU A 460 20.68 -16.87 11.59
N ASN A 461 20.53 -15.61 11.16
CA ASN A 461 20.21 -14.48 12.02
C ASN A 461 18.72 -14.12 11.97
N THR A 462 18.12 -14.23 10.78
CA THR A 462 16.70 -13.93 10.57
C THR A 462 15.99 -15.06 9.84
N LEU A 463 14.92 -15.58 10.44
CA LEU A 463 14.00 -16.51 9.80
C LEU A 463 12.66 -15.81 9.53
N THR A 464 12.21 -15.82 8.29
CA THR A 464 10.87 -15.37 7.90
C THR A 464 10.04 -16.56 7.44
N VAL A 465 8.99 -16.87 8.19
CA VAL A 465 8.05 -17.96 7.90
C VAL A 465 6.83 -17.40 7.17
N ILE A 466 6.61 -17.86 5.94
CA ILE A 466 5.43 -17.50 5.15
C ILE A 466 4.33 -18.52 5.43
N LEU A 467 3.19 -18.03 5.93
CA LEU A 467 1.98 -18.84 6.11
C LEU A 467 1.09 -18.76 4.84
N PRO A 468 0.52 -19.88 4.37
CA PRO A 468 -0.26 -19.92 3.14
C PRO A 468 -1.60 -19.16 3.27
N TRP A 469 -2.02 -18.48 2.20
CA TRP A 469 -3.32 -17.80 2.14
C TRP A 469 -4.49 -18.78 2.07
N THR A 470 -5.48 -18.64 2.96
CA THR A 470 -6.42 -19.71 3.29
C THR A 470 -7.78 -19.66 2.60
N LYS A 471 -8.00 -18.89 1.54
CA LYS A 471 -9.31 -18.92 0.85
C LYS A 471 -9.61 -20.27 0.15
N VAL A 472 -8.59 -21.04 -0.20
CA VAL A 472 -8.74 -22.37 -0.85
C VAL A 472 -8.38 -23.52 0.11
N ALA A 473 -7.66 -23.25 1.19
CA ALA A 473 -7.11 -24.25 2.10
C ALA A 473 -8.07 -24.77 3.19
N ASN A 474 -9.40 -24.65 2.99
CA ASN A 474 -10.40 -25.17 3.92
C ASN A 474 -10.41 -26.71 4.04
N LYS A 475 -9.66 -27.44 3.19
CA LYS A 475 -9.61 -28.90 3.22
C LYS A 475 -8.40 -29.53 3.90
N LEU A 476 -7.37 -28.78 4.28
CA LEU A 476 -6.17 -29.39 4.88
C LEU A 476 -5.74 -28.66 6.16
N ALA A 477 -5.93 -29.34 7.29
CA ALA A 477 -5.24 -29.09 8.55
C ALA A 477 -3.71 -29.09 8.39
N ARG A 478 -3.19 -29.63 7.27
CA ARG A 478 -1.78 -29.66 6.88
C ARG A 478 -1.12 -28.29 6.64
N ASN A 479 -1.73 -27.15 7.00
CA ASN A 479 -1.11 -25.84 6.75
C ASN A 479 -0.88 -25.03 8.05
N ALA A 480 -1.14 -25.62 9.23
CA ALA A 480 -0.82 -24.98 10.52
C ALA A 480 0.69 -25.08 10.84
N LEU A 481 1.25 -24.15 11.59
CA LEU A 481 2.60 -24.31 12.10
C LEU A 481 2.65 -25.55 13.02
N PRO A 482 3.65 -26.45 12.91
CA PRO A 482 3.84 -27.53 13.88
C PRO A 482 3.98 -26.95 15.29
N GLU A 483 3.40 -27.61 16.29
CA GLU A 483 3.46 -27.17 17.69
C GLU A 483 4.90 -27.16 18.23
N ASP A 484 5.71 -28.10 17.74
CA ASP A 484 7.11 -28.33 18.05
C ASP A 484 8.08 -27.53 17.15
N PHE A 485 7.59 -26.62 16.31
CA PHE A 485 8.42 -25.90 15.32
C PHE A 485 9.63 -25.17 15.94
N LEU A 486 9.50 -24.64 17.16
CA LEU A 486 10.60 -23.98 17.89
C LEU A 486 11.13 -24.85 19.05
N THR A 487 10.91 -26.16 19.04
CA THR A 487 11.46 -27.07 20.05
C THR A 487 12.74 -27.68 19.52
N ARG A 488 13.85 -27.55 20.25
CA ARG A 488 15.15 -28.08 19.84
C ARG A 488 15.94 -28.63 21.01
N SER A 489 16.73 -29.67 20.72
CA SER A 489 17.71 -30.22 21.65
C SER A 489 19.05 -29.45 21.65
N THR A 490 19.42 -28.86 20.51
CA THR A 490 20.66 -28.09 20.34
C THR A 490 20.38 -26.58 20.25
N PRO A 491 21.05 -25.74 21.07
CA PRO A 491 20.89 -24.29 21.01
C PRO A 491 21.32 -23.70 19.65
N HIS A 492 20.51 -22.77 19.14
CA HIS A 492 20.81 -22.01 17.93
C HIS A 492 21.31 -20.60 18.30
N ASN A 493 22.63 -20.41 18.24
CA ASN A 493 23.30 -19.27 18.88
C ASN A 493 23.26 -17.95 18.11
N THR A 494 22.84 -17.94 16.84
CA THR A 494 22.90 -16.73 15.99
C THR A 494 21.53 -16.14 15.67
N LEU A 495 20.44 -16.87 15.92
CA LEU A 495 19.10 -16.46 15.47
C LEU A 495 18.59 -15.32 16.34
N GLU A 496 18.56 -14.12 15.79
CA GLU A 496 18.13 -12.91 16.50
C GLU A 496 16.66 -12.58 16.27
N LYS A 497 16.11 -12.99 15.13
CA LYS A 497 14.76 -12.59 14.70
C LYS A 497 13.99 -13.70 14.01
N ILE A 498 12.74 -13.88 14.41
CA ILE A 498 11.76 -14.70 13.70
C ILE A 498 10.60 -13.80 13.25
N ARG A 499 10.29 -13.80 11.95
CA ARG A 499 9.15 -13.07 11.38
C ARG A 499 8.13 -14.06 10.85
N PHE A 500 6.85 -13.86 11.16
CA PHE A 500 5.75 -14.59 10.54
C PHE A 500 4.98 -13.67 9.61
N GLU A 501 5.05 -13.97 8.31
CA GLU A 501 4.30 -13.24 7.28
C GLU A 501 2.92 -13.86 7.06
N PHE A 502 1.91 -13.00 7.00
CA PHE A 502 0.50 -13.36 6.77
C PHE A 502 -0.14 -14.33 7.78
N PRO A 503 0.08 -14.23 9.12
CA PRO A 503 -0.67 -15.06 10.05
C PRO A 503 -2.15 -14.72 9.96
N THR A 504 -2.99 -15.70 9.69
CA THR A 504 -4.43 -15.53 9.79
C THR A 504 -4.84 -15.63 11.25
N LEU A 505 -5.12 -14.47 11.85
CA LEU A 505 -5.47 -14.27 13.27
C LEU A 505 -6.32 -15.38 13.90
N ASN A 506 -7.33 -15.91 13.19
CA ASN A 506 -8.22 -16.92 13.77
C ASN A 506 -7.72 -18.36 13.64
N ARG A 507 -6.85 -18.66 12.68
CA ARG A 507 -6.41 -20.04 12.39
C ARG A 507 -5.11 -20.36 13.11
N ASP A 508 -4.17 -19.42 13.08
CA ASP A 508 -2.79 -19.66 13.50
C ASP A 508 -2.56 -19.27 14.97
N GLU A 509 -3.52 -18.57 15.60
CA GLU A 509 -3.47 -18.16 17.01
C GLU A 509 -3.23 -19.34 17.97
N PRO A 510 -3.90 -20.51 17.86
CA PRO A 510 -3.61 -21.65 18.74
C PRO A 510 -2.18 -22.18 18.61
N ALA A 511 -1.67 -22.29 17.38
CA ALA A 511 -0.31 -22.76 17.13
C ALA A 511 0.73 -21.76 17.65
N LEU A 512 0.58 -20.47 17.33
CA LEU A 512 1.44 -19.40 17.85
C LEU A 512 1.40 -19.34 19.38
N LYS A 513 0.23 -19.54 19.98
CA LYS A 513 0.07 -19.62 21.43
C LYS A 513 0.85 -20.79 22.02
N HIS A 514 0.75 -21.97 21.40
CA HIS A 514 1.52 -23.14 21.81
C HIS A 514 3.02 -22.83 21.74
N ILE A 515 3.48 -22.33 20.60
CA ILE A 515 4.88 -22.02 20.35
C ILE A 515 5.42 -21.00 21.35
N PHE A 516 4.74 -19.87 21.56
CA PHE A 516 5.23 -18.85 22.49
C PHE A 516 5.27 -19.32 23.94
N LYS A 517 4.34 -20.20 24.32
CA LYS A 517 4.32 -20.83 25.65
C LYS A 517 5.53 -21.75 25.82
N HIS A 518 5.81 -22.61 24.84
CA HIS A 518 6.84 -23.64 24.91
C HIS A 518 8.22 -23.20 24.39
N LEU A 519 8.35 -21.98 23.87
CA LEU A 519 9.63 -21.41 23.44
C LEU A 519 10.60 -21.32 24.61
N ASP A 520 11.68 -22.10 24.56
CA ASP A 520 12.77 -22.06 25.52
C ASP A 520 13.86 -21.07 25.05
N PRO A 521 14.14 -19.99 25.81
CA PRO A 521 15.23 -19.07 25.49
C PRO A 521 16.60 -19.75 25.45
N ALA A 522 16.80 -20.85 26.17
CA ALA A 522 18.05 -21.60 26.12
C ALA A 522 18.27 -22.28 24.76
N SER A 523 17.19 -22.63 24.05
CA SER A 523 17.27 -23.14 22.67
C SER A 523 17.62 -22.04 21.66
N PHE A 524 17.38 -20.76 21.96
CA PHE A 524 17.65 -19.63 21.08
C PHE A 524 18.21 -18.42 21.86
N PRO A 525 19.44 -18.52 22.40
CA PRO A 525 19.96 -17.52 23.35
C PRO A 525 20.15 -16.13 22.73
N ALA A 526 20.27 -16.02 21.40
CA ALA A 526 20.39 -14.75 20.69
C ALA A 526 19.04 -14.14 20.27
N LEU A 527 17.92 -14.85 20.44
CA LEU A 527 16.62 -14.42 19.94
C LEU A 527 16.12 -13.19 20.71
N LYS A 528 15.95 -12.08 19.99
CA LYS A 528 15.57 -10.78 20.53
C LYS A 528 14.18 -10.34 20.06
N GLU A 529 13.73 -10.80 18.89
CA GLU A 529 12.51 -10.32 18.26
C GLU A 529 11.69 -11.43 17.61
N ILE A 530 10.39 -11.45 17.90
CA ILE A 530 9.37 -12.15 17.12
C ILE A 530 8.47 -11.09 16.47
N GLN A 531 8.45 -11.06 15.15
CA GLN A 531 7.68 -10.10 14.36
C GLN A 531 6.46 -10.77 13.72
N LEU A 532 5.26 -10.22 13.92
CA LEU A 532 4.03 -10.69 13.29
C LEU A 532 3.40 -9.59 12.43
N ASP A 533 3.25 -9.85 11.13
CA ASP A 533 2.73 -8.84 10.20
C ASP A 533 1.25 -8.47 10.44
N CYS A 534 0.51 -9.32 11.15
CA CYS A 534 -0.91 -9.11 11.44
C CYS A 534 -1.20 -8.40 12.76
N ILE A 535 -0.18 -8.08 13.57
CA ILE A 535 -0.40 -7.32 14.80
C ILE A 535 -0.84 -5.91 14.45
N LYS A 536 -1.93 -5.50 15.12
CA LYS A 536 -2.32 -4.10 15.25
C LYS A 536 -2.28 -3.77 16.73
N TRP A 537 -1.31 -2.98 17.13
CA TRP A 537 -1.22 -2.51 18.51
C TRP A 537 -2.39 -1.56 18.81
N PRO A 538 -2.97 -1.64 20.02
CA PRO A 538 -4.05 -0.76 20.42
C PRO A 538 -3.53 0.67 20.58
N ASP A 539 -4.36 1.65 20.20
CA ASP A 539 -4.05 3.08 20.36
C ASP A 539 -4.68 3.69 21.62
N SER A 540 -5.37 2.88 22.42
CA SER A 540 -6.13 3.30 23.60
C SER A 540 -6.23 2.18 24.63
N GLU A 541 -6.40 2.54 25.90
CA GLU A 541 -6.52 1.58 27.00
C GLU A 541 -7.72 0.61 26.82
N GLN A 542 -8.84 1.12 26.31
CA GLN A 542 -10.02 0.29 26.04
C GLN A 542 -9.75 -0.75 24.94
N GLN A 543 -9.01 -0.39 23.88
CA GLN A 543 -8.58 -1.34 22.87
C GLN A 543 -7.54 -2.32 23.42
N ALA A 544 -6.65 -1.85 24.32
CA ALA A 544 -5.65 -2.70 24.96
C ALA A 544 -6.29 -3.84 25.76
N ARG A 545 -7.33 -3.56 26.55
CA ARG A 545 -8.08 -4.61 27.27
C ARG A 545 -8.70 -5.68 26.36
N LYS A 546 -8.92 -5.38 25.08
CA LYS A 546 -9.48 -6.30 24.08
C LYS A 546 -8.43 -6.89 23.14
N ASN A 547 -7.18 -6.44 23.23
CA ASN A 547 -6.14 -6.81 22.28
C ASN A 547 -5.54 -8.18 22.64
N LYS A 548 -5.70 -9.15 21.75
CA LYS A 548 -5.22 -10.52 21.94
C LYS A 548 -3.70 -10.65 21.96
N TRP A 549 -2.96 -9.66 21.46
CA TRP A 549 -1.50 -9.72 21.34
C TRP A 549 -0.76 -9.27 22.59
N ILE A 550 -1.41 -8.51 23.47
CA ILE A 550 -0.81 -8.05 24.74
C ILE A 550 -0.40 -9.23 25.62
N PRO A 551 -1.27 -10.24 25.88
CA PRO A 551 -0.86 -11.41 26.66
C PRO A 551 0.34 -12.17 26.08
N PHE A 552 0.48 -12.22 24.75
CA PHE A 552 1.64 -12.85 24.10
C PHE A 552 2.91 -12.01 24.27
N SER A 553 2.80 -10.68 24.18
CA SER A 553 3.93 -9.79 24.46
C SER A 553 4.39 -9.92 25.91
N GLU A 554 3.46 -10.00 26.86
CA GLU A 554 3.76 -10.21 28.29
C GLU A 554 4.37 -11.58 28.55
N LEU A 555 3.96 -12.62 27.82
CA LEU A 555 4.54 -13.96 27.90
C LEU A 555 6.00 -14.01 27.41
N LEU A 556 6.34 -13.22 26.40
CA LEU A 556 7.69 -13.17 25.80
C LEU A 556 8.63 -12.20 26.50
N SER A 557 8.12 -11.17 27.18
CA SER A 557 8.95 -10.15 27.83
C SER A 557 9.89 -10.71 28.91
N PRO A 558 9.47 -11.61 29.83
CA PRO A 558 10.37 -12.24 30.80
C PRO A 558 11.45 -13.11 30.15
N LYS A 559 11.21 -13.56 28.92
CA LYS A 559 12.16 -14.34 28.11
C LYS A 559 13.17 -13.46 27.37
N GLY A 560 13.08 -12.13 27.51
CA GLY A 560 13.95 -11.18 26.78
C GLY A 560 13.57 -10.97 25.31
N ILE A 561 12.42 -11.48 24.87
CA ILE A 561 12.00 -11.49 23.47
C ILE A 561 10.91 -10.43 23.25
N LYS A 562 11.11 -9.55 22.27
CA LYS A 562 10.13 -8.53 21.89
C LYS A 562 9.15 -9.07 20.86
N LEU A 563 7.86 -8.89 21.10
CA LEU A 563 6.82 -9.09 20.09
C LEU A 563 6.58 -7.77 19.34
N THR A 564 6.67 -7.77 18.01
CA THR A 564 6.57 -6.56 17.18
C THR A 564 5.59 -6.72 16.01
N ASP A 565 5.05 -5.60 15.51
CA ASP A 565 4.20 -5.56 14.32
C ASP A 565 5.01 -5.56 13.01
N SER A 566 4.33 -5.47 11.85
CA SER A 566 4.97 -5.37 10.52
C SER A 566 6.00 -4.23 10.37
N LYS A 567 6.01 -3.23 11.27
CA LYS A 567 6.94 -2.11 11.29
C LYS A 567 8.07 -2.28 12.31
N GLY A 568 8.11 -3.39 13.06
CA GLY A 568 9.07 -3.60 14.13
C GLY A 568 8.73 -2.83 15.40
N LEU A 569 7.50 -2.31 15.53
CA LEU A 569 7.07 -1.58 16.73
C LEU A 569 6.48 -2.56 17.75
N GLY A 570 6.86 -2.41 19.02
CA GLY A 570 6.31 -3.18 20.14
C GLY A 570 5.18 -2.43 20.86
N GLY A 571 4.26 -3.19 21.48
CA GLY A 571 3.04 -2.65 22.09
C GLY A 571 3.26 -1.66 23.24
N THR A 572 4.39 -1.73 23.95
CA THR A 572 4.67 -0.89 25.13
C THR A 572 4.84 0.60 24.81
N ARG A 573 5.02 0.99 23.55
CA ARG A 573 5.16 2.40 23.15
C ARG A 573 3.82 3.13 22.93
N HIS A 574 2.71 2.41 22.83
CA HIS A 574 1.45 2.97 22.34
C HIS A 574 0.45 3.38 23.43
N ILE A 575 0.71 3.04 24.69
CA ILE A 575 -0.14 3.41 25.84
C ILE A 575 0.70 4.34 26.72
N LYS A 576 0.62 5.65 26.45
CA LYS A 576 1.15 6.70 27.31
C LYS A 576 0.01 7.56 27.82
#